data_AF-A0A7S3ZXX2-F1
#
_entry.id   AF-A0A7S3ZXX2-F1
#
_cell.length_a   1.000
_cell.length_b   1.000
_cell.length_c   1.000
_cell.angle_alpha   90.00
_cell.angle_beta   90.00
_cell.angle_gamma   90.00
#
_symmetry.space_group_name_H-M   'P 1'
#
loop_
_entity.id
_entity.type
_entity.pdbx_description
1 polymer ?
#
loop_
_entity_poly.entity_id
_entity_poly.type
_entity_poly.pdbx_seq_one_letter_code
_entity_poly.pdbx_strand_id
1 'polypeptide(L)'
;MPRAARLLLLLHVAAAALPPPAPSPQPGNPTPSQNADRGVLRRQDAAVPPWLLRGADPETVRALPLDPGAARRGLQSSSDACDYVSVSGSTYQSGRHGLYEATGTCSSAPSYECLDCSSSGQKIWLNDAWVIGSAGCGSGSGGIFSPSDPDGDLAAISSTWEEWTGSAIVSNSDIAVTCYSYCKKIPGTTAKYRCFDCADASDLASVGDGQCDAANNVSPCWDGGDCCETTCIDGDTHTCGSYDCKDPDAPPVPDPYYPDAAWYLEAIRAPEAWAAGYDGSGVQILINDDGVDNTHPDLAKLDLANSCGVYAPCAKARGPDAGVIDSHGTNCAAIAAADSNSACGVGVAPGAGIASCVQSFSNCDPAASEDSLTHNYNVNDISSNS
;
A
#
# COMPACT_ATOMS: atom_id res chain seq x y z
N MET A 1 -15.01 -35.18 -22.89
CA MET A 1 -13.78 -34.39 -22.67
C MET A 1 -14.17 -32.93 -22.60
N PRO A 2 -14.27 -32.31 -21.41
CA PRO A 2 -14.63 -30.90 -21.34
C PRO A 2 -13.38 -30.03 -21.60
N ARG A 3 -13.61 -28.93 -22.31
CA ARG A 3 -12.64 -27.89 -22.67
C ARG A 3 -12.30 -27.09 -21.40
N ALA A 4 -11.03 -27.02 -21.03
CA ALA A 4 -10.55 -26.04 -20.06
C ALA A 4 -10.39 -24.69 -20.77
N ALA A 5 -11.24 -23.73 -20.40
CA ALA A 5 -11.08 -22.33 -20.76
C ALA A 5 -9.84 -21.78 -20.04
N ARG A 6 -8.94 -21.11 -20.78
CA ARG A 6 -7.86 -20.31 -20.19
C ARG A 6 -8.45 -19.01 -19.68
N LEU A 7 -8.31 -18.78 -18.38
CA LEU A 7 -8.69 -17.55 -17.70
C LEU A 7 -7.64 -16.47 -18.06
N LEU A 8 -8.06 -15.45 -18.79
CA LEU A 8 -7.31 -14.21 -18.94
C LEU A 8 -7.61 -13.41 -17.67
N LEU A 9 -6.68 -13.38 -16.70
CA LEU A 9 -6.86 -12.61 -15.48
C LEU A 9 -6.49 -11.15 -15.79
N LEU A 10 -7.47 -10.33 -16.19
CA LEU A 10 -7.33 -8.88 -16.13
C LEU A 10 -7.46 -8.47 -14.66
N LEU A 11 -6.37 -7.99 -14.05
CA LEU A 11 -6.47 -7.17 -12.85
C LEU A 11 -7.07 -5.82 -13.27
N HIS A 12 -8.40 -5.70 -13.21
CA HIS A 12 -9.03 -4.39 -13.18
C HIS A 12 -9.06 -3.91 -11.73
N VAL A 13 -8.22 -2.93 -11.40
CA VAL A 13 -8.47 -2.06 -10.25
C VAL A 13 -9.65 -1.17 -10.65
N ALA A 14 -10.85 -1.55 -10.24
CA ALA A 14 -12.06 -0.81 -10.56
C ALA A 14 -12.15 0.47 -9.72
N ALA A 15 -11.78 1.61 -10.30
CA ALA A 15 -12.36 2.89 -9.91
C ALA A 15 -13.83 2.89 -10.33
N ALA A 16 -14.73 3.14 -9.38
CA ALA A 16 -16.18 3.10 -9.59
C ALA A 16 -16.63 4.10 -10.67
N ALA A 17 -17.15 3.58 -11.79
CA ALA A 17 -17.89 4.36 -12.78
C ALA A 17 -19.23 3.67 -13.09
N LEU A 18 -20.30 4.47 -13.11
CA LEU A 18 -21.71 4.08 -13.28
C LEU A 18 -21.97 3.22 -14.54
N PRO A 19 -23.02 2.37 -14.54
CA PRO A 19 -23.26 1.41 -15.61
C PRO A 19 -23.73 2.10 -16.92
N PRO A 20 -23.22 1.67 -18.09
CA PRO A 20 -23.72 2.13 -19.38
C PRO A 20 -25.07 1.48 -19.75
N PRO A 21 -25.90 2.15 -20.58
CA PRO A 21 -27.21 1.63 -20.98
C PRO A 21 -27.10 0.45 -21.97
N ALA A 22 -28.13 -0.41 -21.93
CA ALA A 22 -28.21 -1.68 -22.69
C ALA A 22 -28.14 -1.52 -24.22
N PRO A 23 -27.59 -2.50 -24.96
CA PRO A 23 -27.44 -2.42 -26.41
C PRO A 23 -28.72 -2.80 -27.18
N SER A 24 -29.03 -2.00 -28.21
CA SER A 24 -30.08 -2.24 -29.21
C SER A 24 -29.65 -3.31 -30.25
N PRO A 25 -30.57 -4.09 -30.83
CA PRO A 25 -30.23 -5.16 -31.77
C PRO A 25 -29.87 -4.63 -33.17
N GLN A 26 -28.74 -5.06 -33.72
CA GLN A 26 -28.32 -4.85 -35.12
C GLN A 26 -28.73 -6.05 -36.00
N PRO A 27 -29.23 -5.84 -37.23
CA PRO A 27 -29.46 -6.92 -38.20
C PRO A 27 -28.33 -7.06 -39.24
N GLY A 28 -27.99 -8.30 -39.57
CA GLY A 28 -27.53 -8.70 -40.91
C GLY A 28 -26.02 -8.77 -41.14
N ASN A 29 -25.49 -9.99 -41.14
CA ASN A 29 -24.13 -10.31 -41.54
C ASN A 29 -24.12 -10.80 -43.02
N PRO A 30 -23.24 -10.31 -43.91
CA PRO A 30 -22.91 -10.99 -45.15
C PRO A 30 -21.56 -11.75 -45.06
N THR A 31 -21.55 -12.91 -45.72
CA THR A 31 -20.53 -13.96 -45.80
C THR A 31 -19.16 -13.57 -46.41
N PRO A 32 -18.10 -14.37 -46.19
CA PRO A 32 -16.70 -13.98 -46.35
C PRO A 32 -16.16 -14.15 -47.79
N SER A 33 -15.27 -13.24 -48.21
CA SER A 33 -14.42 -13.41 -49.40
C SER A 33 -12.94 -13.56 -49.00
N GLN A 34 -12.19 -14.19 -49.88
CA GLN A 34 -10.98 -14.97 -49.62
C GLN A 34 -9.67 -14.15 -49.58
N ASN A 35 -8.68 -14.75 -48.90
CA ASN A 35 -7.22 -14.63 -49.04
C ASN A 35 -6.49 -13.49 -48.32
N ALA A 36 -5.83 -13.83 -47.21
CA ALA A 36 -4.37 -13.74 -47.12
C ALA A 36 -3.85 -14.73 -46.06
N ASP A 37 -2.99 -15.62 -46.53
CA ASP A 37 -2.26 -16.66 -45.80
C ASP A 37 -1.32 -16.00 -44.76
N ARG A 38 -1.65 -16.11 -43.47
CA ARG A 38 -0.71 -15.88 -42.36
C ARG A 38 -0.72 -17.14 -41.51
N GLY A 39 0.42 -17.83 -41.50
CA GLY A 39 0.60 -19.14 -40.90
C GLY A 39 0.02 -19.23 -39.49
N VAL A 40 -0.94 -20.14 -39.32
CA VAL A 40 -1.33 -20.65 -38.01
C VAL A 40 -0.10 -21.38 -37.46
N LEU A 41 0.62 -20.75 -36.54
CA LEU A 41 1.60 -21.43 -35.69
C LEU A 41 0.83 -22.51 -34.91
N ARG A 42 0.87 -23.75 -35.41
CA ARG A 42 0.38 -24.90 -34.67
C ARG A 42 1.27 -25.07 -33.45
N ARG A 43 0.66 -25.09 -32.26
CA ARG A 43 1.31 -25.47 -31.00
C ARG A 43 2.08 -26.77 -31.22
N GLN A 44 3.40 -26.72 -31.06
CA GLN A 44 4.11 -27.85 -30.51
C GLN A 44 3.79 -27.88 -29.02
N ASP A 45 3.54 -29.08 -28.51
CA ASP A 45 3.15 -29.36 -27.13
C ASP A 45 4.24 -28.88 -26.15
N ALA A 46 4.21 -27.59 -25.80
CA ALA A 46 4.94 -27.10 -24.65
C ALA A 46 4.30 -27.72 -23.41
N ALA A 47 5.05 -28.59 -22.73
CA ALA A 47 4.67 -29.15 -21.44
C ALA A 47 4.17 -28.02 -20.52
N VAL A 48 3.07 -28.28 -19.81
CA VAL A 48 2.58 -27.37 -18.78
C VAL A 48 3.75 -27.10 -17.81
N PRO A 49 4.13 -25.83 -17.56
CA PRO A 49 5.24 -25.52 -16.68
C PRO A 49 5.06 -26.20 -15.31
N PRO A 50 6.10 -26.81 -14.72
CA PRO A 50 6.00 -27.52 -13.45
C PRO A 50 5.44 -26.67 -12.29
N TRP A 51 5.53 -25.34 -12.36
CA TRP A 51 4.98 -24.43 -11.36
C TRP A 51 3.45 -24.31 -11.45
N LEU A 52 2.85 -24.49 -12.63
CA LEU A 52 1.39 -24.55 -12.80
C LEU A 52 0.78 -25.82 -12.16
N LEU A 53 1.63 -26.82 -11.91
CA LEU A 53 1.30 -28.04 -11.14
C LEU A 53 1.62 -27.91 -9.65
N ARG A 54 2.24 -26.78 -9.23
CA ARG A 54 2.53 -26.40 -7.83
C ARG A 54 1.73 -25.18 -7.37
N GLY A 55 0.78 -24.70 -8.19
CA GLY A 55 -0.17 -23.70 -7.73
C GLY A 55 -0.96 -24.28 -6.57
N ALA A 56 -1.16 -23.48 -5.52
CA ALA A 56 -2.17 -23.76 -4.51
C ALA A 56 -3.47 -24.16 -5.22
N ASP A 57 -4.08 -25.28 -4.83
CA ASP A 57 -5.44 -25.56 -5.27
C ASP A 57 -6.29 -24.34 -4.88
N PRO A 58 -6.96 -23.66 -5.83
CA PRO A 58 -7.78 -22.48 -5.53
C PRO A 58 -8.82 -22.75 -4.43
N GLU A 59 -9.26 -24.00 -4.29
CA GLU A 59 -10.16 -24.44 -3.21
C GLU A 59 -9.45 -24.48 -1.85
N THR A 60 -8.14 -24.76 -1.80
CA THR A 60 -7.34 -24.74 -0.56
C THR A 60 -7.11 -23.32 -0.05
N VAL A 61 -6.84 -22.34 -0.94
CA VAL A 61 -6.74 -20.92 -0.56
C VAL A 61 -8.10 -20.37 -0.11
N ARG A 62 -9.20 -20.79 -0.76
CA ARG A 62 -10.56 -20.50 -0.31
C ARG A 62 -10.93 -21.14 1.03
N ALA A 63 -10.30 -22.26 1.37
CA ALA A 63 -10.52 -22.98 2.62
C ALA A 63 -9.63 -22.51 3.78
N LEU A 64 -8.68 -21.58 3.55
CA LEU A 64 -7.90 -20.97 4.62
C LEU A 64 -8.83 -20.26 5.60
N PRO A 65 -8.67 -20.46 6.92
CA PRO A 65 -9.57 -19.93 7.93
C PRO A 65 -9.76 -18.41 7.77
N LEU A 66 -11.01 -17.98 7.90
CA LEU A 66 -11.37 -16.57 7.97
C LEU A 66 -11.07 -16.10 9.39
N ASP A 67 -10.07 -15.24 9.56
CA ASP A 67 -10.02 -14.37 10.74
C ASP A 67 -10.40 -12.96 10.30
N PRO A 68 -11.70 -12.60 10.36
CA PRO A 68 -12.16 -11.29 9.97
C PRO A 68 -11.75 -10.26 11.02
N GLY A 69 -10.59 -9.65 10.81
CA GLY A 69 -10.29 -8.31 11.27
C GLY A 69 -9.58 -8.22 12.63
N ALA A 70 -8.27 -8.08 12.53
CA ALA A 70 -7.51 -7.19 13.41
C ALA A 70 -7.52 -5.75 12.84
N ALA A 71 -8.71 -5.24 12.52
CA ALA A 71 -8.87 -3.81 12.31
C ALA A 71 -8.77 -3.14 13.69
N ARG A 72 -7.60 -2.54 13.95
CA ARG A 72 -7.31 -1.45 14.91
C ARG A 72 -8.37 -1.29 15.99
N ARG A 73 -8.40 -2.22 16.94
CA ARG A 73 -9.35 -2.20 18.06
C ARG A 73 -8.62 -1.83 19.34
N GLY A 74 -8.84 -0.58 19.76
CA GLY A 74 -8.72 -0.15 21.15
C GLY A 74 -7.30 0.19 21.59
N LEU A 75 -6.86 1.41 21.28
CA LEU A 75 -5.71 2.02 21.92
C LEU A 75 -6.13 3.44 22.34
N GLN A 76 -6.66 3.54 23.55
CA GLN A 76 -6.92 4.80 24.25
C GLN A 76 -6.23 4.71 25.60
N SER A 77 -5.07 5.36 25.76
CA SER A 77 -4.46 5.56 27.07
C SER A 77 -5.11 6.73 27.79
N SER A 78 -5.09 6.66 29.12
CA SER A 78 -5.88 7.46 30.06
C SER A 78 -5.59 8.96 30.12
N SER A 79 -6.67 9.74 30.24
CA SER A 79 -6.86 11.03 30.97
C SER A 79 -5.95 12.24 30.77
N ASP A 80 -4.89 12.17 29.96
CA ASP A 80 -4.12 13.35 29.56
C ASP A 80 -4.34 13.68 28.07
N ALA A 81 -4.09 14.94 27.71
CA ALA A 81 -4.24 15.39 26.34
C ALA A 81 -3.24 14.66 25.42
N CYS A 82 -3.67 14.33 24.20
CA CYS A 82 -2.91 13.47 23.30
C CYS A 82 -1.54 14.09 22.95
N ASP A 83 -0.47 13.31 22.97
CA ASP A 83 0.84 13.75 22.45
C ASP A 83 0.87 13.65 20.92
N TYR A 84 0.22 12.62 20.39
CA TYR A 84 0.06 12.38 18.96
C TYR A 84 -1.38 12.02 18.60
N VAL A 85 -1.78 12.36 17.38
CA VAL A 85 -3.14 12.13 16.87
C VAL A 85 -3.08 11.62 15.43
N SER A 86 -3.66 10.46 15.15
CA SER A 86 -3.85 9.97 13.78
C SER A 86 -5.24 10.32 13.27
N VAL A 87 -5.33 10.83 12.04
CA VAL A 87 -6.57 11.18 11.35
C VAL A 87 -6.69 10.35 10.07
N SER A 88 -7.85 9.73 9.86
CA SER A 88 -8.13 8.91 8.69
C SER A 88 -9.63 8.84 8.36
N GLY A 89 -10.01 8.21 7.24
CA GLY A 89 -11.39 7.83 6.92
C GLY A 89 -12.30 8.93 6.36
N SER A 90 -11.79 10.16 6.18
CA SER A 90 -12.53 11.19 5.44
C SER A 90 -12.61 10.86 3.94
N THR A 91 -13.73 11.19 3.31
CA THR A 91 -13.98 10.92 1.88
C THR A 91 -13.45 12.05 1.00
N TYR A 92 -13.66 13.29 1.43
CA TYR A 92 -13.40 14.50 0.64
C TYR A 92 -12.18 15.27 1.11
N GLN A 93 -11.68 14.94 2.30
CA GLN A 93 -10.61 15.68 2.96
C GLN A 93 -9.35 14.85 3.19
N SER A 94 -9.08 13.87 2.32
CA SER A 94 -7.95 12.94 2.42
C SER A 94 -6.57 13.61 2.54
N GLY A 95 -6.43 14.85 2.06
CA GLY A 95 -5.25 15.70 2.29
C GLY A 95 -4.90 15.94 3.77
N ARG A 96 -5.85 15.70 4.69
CA ARG A 96 -5.70 15.80 6.15
C ARG A 96 -5.49 14.45 6.84
N HIS A 97 -5.41 13.36 6.08
CA HIS A 97 -5.05 12.06 6.65
C HIS A 97 -3.56 12.04 6.96
N GLY A 98 -3.22 11.57 8.16
CA GLY A 98 -1.85 11.50 8.66
C GLY A 98 -1.80 11.51 10.19
N LEU A 99 -0.58 11.51 10.71
CA LEU A 99 -0.21 11.65 12.09
C LEU A 99 0.15 13.10 12.40
N TYR A 100 -0.35 13.59 13.53
CA TYR A 100 -0.13 14.91 14.06
C TYR A 100 0.57 14.81 15.40
N GLU A 101 1.47 15.76 15.69
CA GLU A 101 2.17 15.88 16.97
C GLU A 101 1.72 17.15 17.69
N ALA A 102 1.56 17.07 19.00
CA ALA A 102 1.29 18.23 19.84
C ALA A 102 2.49 19.18 19.84
N THR A 103 2.31 20.39 19.32
CA THR A 103 3.38 21.39 19.17
C THR A 103 3.13 22.67 19.95
N GLY A 104 1.95 22.81 20.57
CA GLY A 104 1.58 24.01 21.29
C GLY A 104 0.19 23.93 21.89
N THR A 105 -0.41 25.09 22.15
CA THR A 105 -1.75 25.19 22.76
C THR A 105 -2.58 26.29 22.09
N CYS A 106 -3.86 26.02 21.81
CA CYS A 106 -4.88 27.00 21.45
C CYS A 106 -5.96 27.05 22.55
N SER A 107 -6.25 28.22 23.11
CA SER A 107 -7.34 28.37 24.11
C SER A 107 -7.25 27.43 25.32
N SER A 108 -6.02 27.08 25.74
CA SER A 108 -5.70 26.14 26.82
C SER A 108 -5.88 24.64 26.48
N ALA A 109 -6.30 24.31 25.27
CA ALA A 109 -6.24 22.95 24.73
C ALA A 109 -4.98 22.78 23.86
N PRO A 110 -4.45 21.56 23.68
CA PRO A 110 -3.33 21.34 22.78
C PRO A 110 -3.64 21.72 21.33
N SER A 111 -2.59 22.09 20.61
CA SER A 111 -2.62 22.27 19.16
C SER A 111 -1.62 21.33 18.52
N TYR A 112 -1.99 20.77 17.38
CA TYR A 112 -1.19 19.76 16.71
C TYR A 112 -0.78 20.21 15.32
N GLU A 113 0.42 19.82 14.90
CA GLU A 113 0.91 19.99 13.53
C GLU A 113 1.14 18.64 12.87
N CYS A 114 0.82 18.54 11.59
CA CYS A 114 0.93 17.27 10.90
C CYS A 114 2.36 16.91 10.53
N LEU A 115 2.74 15.67 10.83
CA LEU A 115 4.06 15.10 10.56
C LEU A 115 4.14 14.47 9.15
N ASP A 116 3.11 13.75 8.73
CA ASP A 116 3.14 12.94 7.51
C ASP A 116 1.85 13.04 6.67
N CYS A 117 1.10 14.13 6.83
CA CYS A 117 -0.15 14.31 6.11
C CYS A 117 0.06 14.25 4.60
N SER A 118 -0.97 13.74 3.92
CA SER A 118 -1.07 13.74 2.46
C SER A 118 -0.94 15.14 1.84
N SER A 119 -1.17 16.21 2.62
CA SER A 119 -0.85 17.59 2.27
C SER A 119 -0.11 18.28 3.41
N SER A 120 0.88 19.11 3.08
CA SER A 120 1.67 19.83 4.09
C SER A 120 0.86 20.91 4.82
N GLY A 121 1.28 21.25 6.04
CA GLY A 121 0.77 22.39 6.79
C GLY A 121 -0.61 22.20 7.41
N GLN A 122 -1.08 20.96 7.53
CA GLN A 122 -2.31 20.65 8.26
C GLN A 122 -2.07 20.72 9.77
N LYS A 123 -3.10 21.13 10.49
CA LYS A 123 -3.11 21.35 11.93
C LYS A 123 -4.42 20.85 12.53
N ILE A 124 -4.40 20.57 13.83
CA ILE A 124 -5.58 20.31 14.64
C ILE A 124 -5.62 21.36 15.76
N TRP A 125 -6.76 22.01 15.95
CA TRP A 125 -6.93 23.01 17.02
C TRP A 125 -8.36 23.08 17.52
N LEU A 126 -8.53 23.58 18.74
CA LEU A 126 -9.84 23.84 19.33
C LEU A 126 -10.34 25.25 18.99
N ASN A 127 -11.59 25.34 18.51
CA ASN A 127 -12.35 26.57 18.30
C ASN A 127 -13.87 26.28 18.47
N ASP A 128 -14.32 26.19 19.73
CA ASP A 128 -15.65 25.70 20.18
C ASP A 128 -15.96 24.21 19.85
N ALA A 129 -15.32 23.70 18.80
CA ALA A 129 -15.17 22.30 18.42
C ALA A 129 -13.75 22.12 17.86
N TRP A 130 -13.27 20.88 17.74
CA TRP A 130 -12.00 20.60 17.10
C TRP A 130 -12.10 20.77 15.60
N VAL A 131 -11.09 21.43 15.03
CA VAL A 131 -10.99 21.75 13.61
C VAL A 131 -9.69 21.18 13.07
N ILE A 132 -9.77 20.52 11.92
CA ILE A 132 -8.61 19.99 11.19
C ILE A 132 -8.49 20.69 9.83
N GLY A 133 -7.36 21.33 9.58
CA GLY A 133 -7.10 22.09 8.35
C GLY A 133 -5.81 22.88 8.37
N SER A 134 -5.64 23.80 7.42
CA SER A 134 -4.37 24.53 7.24
C SER A 134 -4.32 25.92 7.91
N ALA A 135 -5.40 26.36 8.57
CA ALA A 135 -5.49 27.70 9.13
C ALA A 135 -4.81 27.82 10.53
N GLY A 136 -5.17 26.94 11.47
CA GLY A 136 -4.64 26.95 12.84
C GLY A 136 -5.47 27.79 13.83
N CYS A 137 -4.91 27.99 15.04
CA CYS A 137 -5.60 28.56 16.21
C CYS A 137 -6.47 29.79 15.89
N GLY A 138 -7.67 29.85 16.47
CA GLY A 138 -8.59 30.99 16.37
C GLY A 138 -9.33 31.10 15.04
N SER A 139 -9.06 30.21 14.08
CA SER A 139 -9.83 30.11 12.84
C SER A 139 -10.96 29.09 12.98
N GLY A 140 -12.15 29.41 12.46
CA GLY A 140 -13.19 28.40 12.22
C GLY A 140 -13.02 27.66 10.88
N SER A 141 -12.00 28.02 10.09
CA SER A 141 -11.81 27.48 8.74
C SER A 141 -11.03 26.18 8.78
N GLY A 142 -11.72 25.07 8.54
CA GLY A 142 -11.14 23.72 8.44
C GLY A 142 -11.73 22.92 7.29
N GLY A 143 -11.37 21.64 7.25
CA GLY A 143 -12.01 20.65 6.37
C GLY A 143 -12.71 19.53 7.13
N ILE A 144 -12.22 19.17 8.32
CA ILE A 144 -12.84 18.16 9.19
C ILE A 144 -13.13 18.82 10.55
N PHE A 145 -14.29 18.51 11.12
CA PHE A 145 -14.82 19.17 12.32
C PHE A 145 -15.38 18.12 13.28
N SER A 146 -15.04 18.23 14.56
CA SER A 146 -15.71 17.44 15.58
C SER A 146 -17.06 18.03 15.92
N PRO A 147 -17.93 17.28 16.61
CA PRO A 147 -18.98 17.87 17.43
C PRO A 147 -18.41 18.80 18.50
N SER A 148 -19.25 19.64 19.09
CA SER A 148 -18.81 20.56 20.14
C SER A 148 -18.18 19.81 21.31
N ASP A 149 -17.01 20.28 21.72
CA ASP A 149 -16.23 19.72 22.83
C ASP A 149 -15.77 20.88 23.73
N PRO A 150 -16.61 21.28 24.71
CA PRO A 150 -16.30 22.42 25.58
C PRO A 150 -15.18 22.13 26.57
N ASP A 151 -14.88 20.85 26.82
CA ASP A 151 -13.86 20.41 27.77
C ASP A 151 -12.47 20.34 27.12
N GLY A 152 -12.39 20.36 25.78
CA GLY A 152 -11.16 20.36 25.03
C GLY A 152 -10.38 19.04 25.17
N ASP A 153 -11.11 17.94 25.33
CA ASP A 153 -10.57 16.59 25.43
C ASP A 153 -10.83 15.84 24.10
N LEU A 154 -9.87 15.98 23.19
CA LEU A 154 -9.92 15.32 21.87
C LEU A 154 -10.05 13.79 21.99
N ALA A 155 -9.45 13.18 23.02
CA ALA A 155 -9.49 11.73 23.23
C ALA A 155 -10.88 11.23 23.63
N ALA A 156 -11.68 12.08 24.29
CA ALA A 156 -13.03 11.74 24.73
C ALA A 156 -14.08 11.79 23.59
N ILE A 157 -13.73 12.30 22.41
CA ILE A 157 -14.66 12.42 21.28
C ILE A 157 -14.92 11.06 20.65
N SER A 158 -16.08 10.50 20.97
CA SER A 158 -16.58 9.22 20.44
C SER A 158 -17.73 9.37 19.42
N SER A 159 -18.16 10.61 19.17
CA SER A 159 -19.25 10.96 18.26
C SER A 159 -18.80 11.09 16.81
N THR A 160 -19.75 11.00 15.87
CA THR A 160 -19.52 11.18 14.43
C THR A 160 -18.96 12.57 14.11
N TRP A 161 -17.88 12.59 13.32
CA TRP A 161 -17.26 13.81 12.81
C TRP A 161 -17.95 14.29 11.53
N GLU A 162 -17.66 15.53 11.14
CA GLU A 162 -18.16 16.13 9.90
C GLU A 162 -17.00 16.54 8.99
N GLU A 163 -17.23 16.52 7.68
CA GLU A 163 -16.26 17.00 6.70
C GLU A 163 -16.88 17.90 5.64
N TRP A 164 -16.06 18.82 5.13
CA TRP A 164 -16.40 19.68 4.01
C TRP A 164 -16.28 18.92 2.68
N THR A 165 -17.32 18.93 1.85
CA THR A 165 -17.30 18.27 0.53
C THR A 165 -16.75 19.15 -0.58
N GLY A 166 -16.43 20.40 -0.29
CA GLY A 166 -16.23 21.45 -1.30
C GLY A 166 -17.44 22.37 -1.47
N SER A 167 -18.63 21.96 -1.02
CA SER A 167 -19.86 22.77 -1.10
C SER A 167 -20.80 22.66 0.09
N ALA A 168 -20.70 21.61 0.91
CA ALA A 168 -21.48 21.43 2.13
C ALA A 168 -20.66 20.73 3.21
N ILE A 169 -21.07 20.88 4.47
CA ILE A 169 -20.59 20.07 5.58
C ILE A 169 -21.49 18.84 5.70
N VAL A 170 -20.90 17.65 5.76
CA VAL A 170 -21.62 16.38 5.86
C VAL A 170 -21.05 15.53 6.99
N SER A 171 -21.92 14.83 7.72
CA SER A 171 -21.47 13.87 8.73
C SER A 171 -20.83 12.65 8.07
N ASN A 172 -19.71 12.18 8.62
CA ASN A 172 -19.02 10.98 8.17
C ASN A 172 -18.57 10.16 9.40
N SER A 173 -19.15 8.97 9.55
CA SER A 173 -18.85 8.03 10.63
C SER A 173 -17.55 7.26 10.45
N ASP A 174 -16.98 7.28 9.25
CA ASP A 174 -15.75 6.58 8.92
C ASP A 174 -14.51 7.40 9.33
N ILE A 175 -14.67 8.70 9.60
CA ILE A 175 -13.60 9.54 10.13
C ILE A 175 -13.18 9.03 11.50
N ALA A 176 -11.93 8.59 11.59
CA ALA A 176 -11.32 8.15 12.82
C ALA A 176 -10.22 9.13 13.24
N VAL A 177 -10.31 9.61 14.48
CA VAL A 177 -9.30 10.42 15.16
C VAL A 177 -8.84 9.63 16.38
N THR A 178 -7.59 9.15 16.35
CA THR A 178 -7.04 8.24 17.37
C THR A 178 -5.87 8.89 18.08
N CYS A 179 -5.86 8.83 19.41
CA CYS A 179 -4.82 9.43 20.22
C CYS A 179 -3.73 8.42 20.59
N TYR A 180 -2.50 8.90 20.65
CA TYR A 180 -1.33 8.14 21.08
C TYR A 180 -0.47 9.01 22.01
N SER A 181 0.17 8.36 22.98
CA SER A 181 1.13 8.97 23.89
C SER A 181 2.56 8.94 23.33
N TYR A 182 2.86 8.00 22.43
CA TYR A 182 4.21 7.84 21.92
C TYR A 182 4.23 7.39 20.46
N CYS A 183 4.99 8.09 19.63
CA CYS A 183 5.27 7.69 18.26
C CYS A 183 6.74 7.90 17.93
N LYS A 184 7.35 6.97 17.17
CA LYS A 184 8.70 7.12 16.63
C LYS A 184 8.70 7.10 15.11
N LYS A 185 9.62 7.87 14.53
CA LYS A 185 9.90 7.83 13.11
C LYS A 185 10.48 6.45 12.76
N ILE A 186 9.90 5.78 11.77
CA ILE A 186 10.36 4.48 11.32
C ILE A 186 11.70 4.68 10.57
N PRO A 187 12.78 3.99 10.98
CA PRO A 187 14.07 4.05 10.30
C PRO A 187 13.94 3.77 8.79
N GLY A 188 14.73 4.46 7.96
CA GLY A 188 14.71 4.28 6.51
C GLY A 188 13.52 4.93 5.77
N THR A 189 12.56 5.53 6.48
CA THR A 189 11.42 6.23 5.86
C THR A 189 11.65 7.74 5.78
N THR A 190 11.09 8.40 4.75
CA THR A 190 11.23 9.85 4.58
C THR A 190 10.40 10.63 5.58
N ALA A 191 9.20 10.15 5.93
CA ALA A 191 8.29 10.77 6.90
C ALA A 191 7.21 9.79 7.37
N LYS A 192 7.56 8.63 7.94
CA LYS A 192 6.57 7.73 8.55
C LYS A 192 6.88 7.49 10.00
N TYR A 193 5.82 7.38 10.79
CA TYR A 193 5.87 7.18 12.23
C TYR A 193 5.03 5.97 12.59
N ARG A 194 5.51 5.16 13.54
CA ARG A 194 4.72 4.12 14.19
C ARG A 194 4.44 4.59 15.62
N CYS A 195 3.20 4.40 16.05
CA CYS A 195 2.74 4.80 17.37
C CYS A 195 2.52 3.55 18.24
N PHE A 196 2.78 3.70 19.53
CA PHE A 196 2.84 2.61 20.50
C PHE A 196 2.06 2.99 21.76
N ASP A 197 1.35 2.03 22.34
CA ASP A 197 0.64 2.22 23.62
C ASP A 197 1.54 1.85 24.80
N CYS A 198 2.65 2.57 24.90
CA CYS A 198 3.76 2.29 25.81
C CYS A 198 3.90 3.33 26.92
N ALA A 199 2.82 4.03 27.30
CA ALA A 199 2.90 5.11 28.29
C ALA A 199 3.53 4.66 29.63
N ASP A 200 3.27 3.41 30.02
CA ASP A 200 3.79 2.78 31.25
C ASP A 200 5.07 1.96 31.03
N ALA A 201 5.70 2.04 29.85
CA ALA A 201 6.92 1.30 29.57
C ALA A 201 8.04 1.67 30.54
N SER A 202 8.75 0.66 31.02
CA SER A 202 9.83 0.83 32.01
C SER A 202 11.04 1.60 31.45
N ASP A 203 11.21 1.58 30.13
CA ASP A 203 12.15 2.40 29.38
C ASP A 203 11.49 2.90 28.09
N LEU A 204 10.99 4.14 28.12
CA LEU A 204 10.38 4.80 26.96
C LEU A 204 11.38 5.05 25.82
N ALA A 205 12.69 5.06 26.09
CA ALA A 205 13.69 5.35 25.06
C ALA A 205 13.88 4.17 24.11
N SER A 206 13.64 2.93 24.56
CA SER A 206 13.80 1.73 23.75
C SER A 206 12.54 1.35 22.96
N VAL A 207 11.39 1.94 23.28
CA VAL A 207 10.16 1.75 22.49
C VAL A 207 10.40 2.13 21.02
N GLY A 208 10.08 1.23 20.10
CA GLY A 208 10.16 1.42 18.66
C GLY A 208 11.59 1.52 18.11
N ASP A 209 12.60 1.01 18.82
CA ASP A 209 13.99 1.02 18.37
C ASP A 209 14.36 -0.17 17.46
N GLY A 210 13.44 -1.13 17.28
CA GLY A 210 13.62 -2.32 16.45
C GLY A 210 14.43 -3.42 17.14
N GLN A 211 14.71 -3.31 18.44
CA GLN A 211 15.37 -4.34 19.25
C GLN A 211 14.34 -5.19 20.03
N CYS A 212 14.61 -6.49 20.14
CA CYS A 212 13.82 -7.40 20.98
C CYS A 212 14.05 -7.11 22.48
N ASP A 213 13.16 -6.30 23.05
CA ASP A 213 13.15 -5.93 24.46
C ASP A 213 12.04 -6.66 25.22
N ALA A 214 12.39 -7.78 25.85
CA ALA A 214 11.42 -8.59 26.60
C ALA A 214 10.67 -7.84 27.72
N ALA A 215 11.18 -6.68 28.17
CA ALA A 215 10.53 -5.83 29.16
C ALA A 215 9.32 -5.05 28.61
N ASN A 216 9.31 -4.73 27.31
CA ASN A 216 8.27 -3.96 26.64
C ASN A 216 7.44 -4.81 25.64
N ASN A 217 7.82 -6.07 25.38
CA ASN A 217 7.02 -7.09 24.69
C ASN A 217 5.87 -7.65 25.57
N VAL A 218 5.03 -6.75 26.09
CA VAL A 218 3.85 -7.03 26.91
C VAL A 218 2.68 -6.14 26.49
N SER A 219 1.46 -6.63 26.62
CA SER A 219 0.25 -5.83 26.37
C SER A 219 0.14 -4.66 27.36
N PRO A 220 -0.22 -3.44 26.91
CA PRO A 220 -0.54 -3.04 25.53
C PRO A 220 0.65 -2.47 24.72
N CYS A 221 1.84 -2.37 25.32
CA CYS A 221 2.98 -1.63 24.77
C CYS A 221 3.51 -2.23 23.47
N TRP A 222 3.72 -3.55 23.41
CA TRP A 222 4.22 -4.27 22.23
C TRP A 222 5.13 -3.38 21.37
N ASP A 223 6.24 -2.94 21.96
CA ASP A 223 7.12 -1.82 21.57
C ASP A 223 7.47 -1.58 20.09
N GLY A 224 7.05 -2.43 19.15
CA GLY A 224 7.34 -2.28 17.72
C GLY A 224 8.65 -2.89 17.30
N GLY A 225 9.38 -3.51 18.24
CA GLY A 225 10.61 -4.28 18.09
C GLY A 225 10.47 -5.69 18.72
N ASP A 226 9.24 -6.19 18.78
CA ASP A 226 8.66 -7.23 19.67
C ASP A 226 9.22 -8.65 19.66
N CYS A 227 10.51 -8.84 19.39
CA CYS A 227 11.02 -10.19 19.14
C CYS A 227 10.19 -10.89 18.03
N CYS A 228 9.50 -10.14 17.18
CA CYS A 228 8.90 -10.61 15.94
C CYS A 228 9.91 -10.41 14.84
N GLU A 229 10.09 -11.41 13.99
CA GLU A 229 11.05 -11.34 12.88
C GLU A 229 10.74 -10.18 11.93
N THR A 230 9.46 -9.86 11.75
CA THR A 230 8.98 -8.81 10.85
C THR A 230 9.12 -7.40 11.40
N THR A 231 9.41 -7.20 12.68
CA THR A 231 9.55 -5.84 13.25
C THR A 231 10.94 -5.57 13.79
N CYS A 232 11.79 -6.58 13.87
CA CYS A 232 13.18 -6.44 14.28
C CYS A 232 14.03 -5.80 13.17
N ILE A 233 14.80 -4.79 13.52
CA ILE A 233 15.73 -4.09 12.61
C ILE A 233 17.12 -4.13 13.23
N ASP A 234 18.13 -4.61 12.50
CA ASP A 234 19.52 -4.59 12.97
C ASP A 234 19.99 -3.15 13.28
N GLY A 235 20.61 -2.96 14.43
CA GLY A 235 21.18 -1.68 14.87
C GLY A 235 22.69 -1.73 15.06
N ASP A 236 23.29 -0.60 15.41
CA ASP A 236 24.73 -0.51 15.72
C ASP A 236 25.11 -1.33 16.97
N THR A 237 24.16 -1.54 17.88
CA THR A 237 24.35 -2.19 19.19
C THR A 237 23.67 -3.54 19.32
N HIS A 238 22.83 -3.95 18.35
CA HIS A 238 22.06 -5.19 18.42
C HIS A 238 21.89 -5.83 17.04
N THR A 239 21.72 -7.14 17.03
CA THR A 239 21.47 -7.93 15.82
C THR A 239 20.27 -8.82 16.06
N CYS A 240 19.35 -8.83 15.11
CA CYS A 240 18.17 -9.68 15.10
C CYS A 240 18.55 -11.16 15.07
N GLY A 241 17.78 -12.01 15.75
CA GLY A 241 18.06 -13.46 15.74
C GLY A 241 17.49 -14.28 16.90
N SER A 242 16.83 -13.64 17.87
CA SER A 242 16.04 -14.32 18.90
C SER A 242 14.62 -13.77 18.88
N TYR A 243 13.66 -14.63 18.56
CA TYR A 243 12.26 -14.23 18.35
C TYR A 243 11.33 -14.92 19.36
N ASP A 244 10.43 -14.15 19.99
CA ASP A 244 9.34 -14.58 20.88
C ASP A 244 8.14 -13.64 20.64
N CYS A 245 7.62 -13.70 19.41
CA CYS A 245 6.60 -12.78 18.93
C CYS A 245 5.29 -12.94 19.72
N LYS A 246 4.86 -11.87 20.39
CA LYS A 246 3.59 -11.82 21.14
C LYS A 246 2.70 -10.66 20.73
N ASP A 247 3.22 -9.72 19.95
CA ASP A 247 2.44 -8.65 19.32
C ASP A 247 1.42 -9.27 18.34
N PRO A 248 0.10 -9.20 18.64
CA PRO A 248 -0.93 -9.68 17.73
C PRO A 248 -1.09 -8.80 16.49
N ASP A 249 -0.58 -7.57 16.52
CA ASP A 249 -0.68 -6.58 15.45
C ASP A 249 0.64 -6.48 14.65
N ALA A 250 1.58 -7.41 14.85
CA ALA A 250 2.82 -7.47 14.09
C ALA A 250 2.52 -7.67 12.59
N PRO A 251 3.08 -6.83 11.69
CA PRO A 251 2.85 -6.98 10.27
C PRO A 251 3.39 -8.33 9.78
N PRO A 252 2.78 -8.92 8.75
CA PRO A 252 3.22 -10.19 8.17
C PRO A 252 4.53 -10.08 7.38
N VAL A 253 5.02 -8.86 7.17
CA VAL A 253 6.23 -8.54 6.43
C VAL A 253 6.99 -7.40 7.12
N PRO A 254 8.32 -7.26 6.92
CA PRO A 254 9.11 -6.21 7.53
C PRO A 254 8.99 -4.83 6.88
N ASP A 255 8.23 -4.72 5.80
CA ASP A 255 8.18 -3.51 4.98
C ASP A 255 7.40 -2.39 5.70
N PRO A 256 8.04 -1.22 5.97
CA PRO A 256 7.50 -0.21 6.88
C PRO A 256 6.23 0.49 6.36
N TYR A 257 5.96 0.44 5.06
CA TYR A 257 4.74 0.96 4.45
C TYR A 257 3.65 -0.10 4.24
N TYR A 258 3.84 -1.35 4.71
CA TYR A 258 2.77 -2.36 4.69
C TYR A 258 1.46 -1.85 5.34
N PRO A 259 1.46 -1.18 6.51
CA PRO A 259 0.22 -0.71 7.12
C PRO A 259 -0.59 0.27 6.24
N ASP A 260 0.08 1.04 5.36
CA ASP A 260 -0.60 1.94 4.41
C ASP A 260 -1.23 1.15 3.24
N ALA A 261 -0.68 -0.02 2.92
CA ALA A 261 -1.14 -0.91 1.87
C ALA A 261 -2.08 -2.02 2.37
N ALA A 262 -2.13 -2.24 3.68
CA ALA A 262 -2.85 -3.33 4.33
C ALA A 262 -4.33 -3.39 3.89
N TRP A 263 -4.99 -2.23 3.72
CA TRP A 263 -6.39 -2.19 3.31
C TRP A 263 -6.69 -2.94 2.00
N TYR A 264 -5.79 -2.90 1.01
CA TYR A 264 -5.99 -3.64 -0.25
C TYR A 264 -5.35 -5.02 -0.22
N LEU A 265 -4.21 -5.18 0.46
CA LEU A 265 -3.51 -6.46 0.58
C LEU A 265 -4.34 -7.47 1.39
N GLU A 266 -4.94 -7.04 2.50
CA GLU A 266 -5.84 -7.85 3.30
C GLU A 266 -7.16 -8.12 2.57
N ALA A 267 -7.71 -7.13 1.85
CA ALA A 267 -8.94 -7.32 1.09
C ALA A 267 -8.83 -8.41 0.02
N ILE A 268 -7.64 -8.59 -0.57
CA ILE A 268 -7.34 -9.67 -1.53
C ILE A 268 -6.72 -10.90 -0.87
N ARG A 269 -6.59 -10.91 0.46
CA ARG A 269 -6.02 -12.00 1.27
C ARG A 269 -4.58 -12.37 0.89
N ALA A 270 -3.77 -11.36 0.56
CA ALA A 270 -2.35 -11.55 0.27
C ALA A 270 -1.59 -12.10 1.50
N PRO A 271 -1.80 -11.58 2.73
CA PRO A 271 -1.13 -12.13 3.93
C PRO A 271 -1.39 -13.62 4.16
N GLU A 272 -2.61 -14.11 3.94
CA GLU A 272 -2.92 -15.53 4.10
C GLU A 272 -2.28 -16.39 3.00
N ALA A 273 -2.13 -15.85 1.78
CA ALA A 273 -1.38 -16.51 0.72
C ALA A 273 0.11 -16.63 1.09
N TRP A 274 0.72 -15.55 1.59
CA TRP A 274 2.12 -15.54 2.05
C TRP A 274 2.33 -16.50 3.22
N ALA A 275 1.45 -16.49 4.21
CA ALA A 275 1.47 -17.41 5.35
C ALA A 275 1.33 -18.89 4.93
N ALA A 276 0.64 -19.15 3.82
CA ALA A 276 0.56 -20.48 3.20
C ALA A 276 1.76 -20.82 2.30
N GLY A 277 2.76 -19.94 2.20
CA GLY A 277 3.98 -20.13 1.40
C GLY A 277 3.84 -19.75 -0.08
N TYR A 278 2.81 -18.97 -0.44
CA TYR A 278 2.57 -18.50 -1.79
C TYR A 278 2.86 -17.00 -1.90
N ASP A 279 4.09 -16.66 -2.28
CA ASP A 279 4.59 -15.30 -2.47
C ASP A 279 4.84 -14.93 -3.94
N GLY A 280 4.55 -15.85 -4.87
CA GLY A 280 4.83 -15.67 -6.31
C GLY A 280 6.18 -16.22 -6.77
N SER A 281 6.98 -16.81 -5.89
CA SER A 281 8.25 -17.46 -6.23
C SER A 281 8.12 -18.40 -7.44
N GLY A 282 8.95 -18.15 -8.46
CA GLY A 282 8.99 -18.94 -9.69
C GLY A 282 8.00 -18.49 -10.79
N VAL A 283 7.28 -17.39 -10.58
CA VAL A 283 6.49 -16.68 -11.61
C VAL A 283 7.24 -15.43 -12.06
N GLN A 284 7.20 -15.14 -13.36
CA GLN A 284 7.76 -13.91 -13.93
C GLN A 284 6.64 -13.00 -14.47
N ILE A 285 6.64 -11.73 -14.07
CA ILE A 285 5.66 -10.72 -14.49
C ILE A 285 6.35 -9.72 -15.43
N LEU A 286 5.83 -9.57 -16.64
CA LEU A 286 6.24 -8.54 -17.60
C LEU A 286 5.36 -7.29 -17.43
N ILE A 287 5.99 -6.17 -17.10
CA ILE A 287 5.36 -4.86 -16.99
C ILE A 287 5.46 -4.13 -18.33
N ASN A 288 4.33 -3.89 -18.97
CA ASN A 288 4.22 -3.16 -20.23
C ASN A 288 3.73 -1.74 -19.96
N ASP A 289 4.66 -0.80 -19.75
CA ASP A 289 4.31 0.55 -19.30
C ASP A 289 5.38 1.59 -19.73
N ASP A 290 5.58 2.67 -18.97
CA ASP A 290 6.57 3.72 -19.19
C ASP A 290 7.99 3.39 -18.68
N GLY A 291 8.14 2.21 -18.05
CA GLY A 291 9.40 1.64 -17.60
C GLY A 291 9.43 1.35 -16.09
N VAL A 292 10.37 0.50 -15.68
CA VAL A 292 10.53 0.08 -14.28
C VAL A 292 11.90 0.50 -13.77
N ASP A 293 11.93 1.27 -12.69
CA ASP A 293 13.16 1.71 -12.05
C ASP A 293 13.83 0.57 -11.27
N ASN A 294 14.78 -0.11 -11.91
CA ASN A 294 15.56 -1.18 -11.29
C ASN A 294 16.65 -0.70 -10.31
N THR A 295 16.77 0.61 -10.05
CA THR A 295 17.60 1.10 -8.93
C THR A 295 16.78 1.32 -7.66
N HIS A 296 15.46 1.17 -7.72
CA HIS A 296 14.62 1.17 -6.53
C HIS A 296 14.91 -0.08 -5.70
N PRO A 297 15.09 0.00 -4.37
CA PRO A 297 15.44 -1.15 -3.53
C PRO A 297 14.47 -2.34 -3.71
N ASP A 298 13.15 -2.08 -3.77
CA ASP A 298 12.13 -3.14 -3.93
C ASP A 298 12.05 -3.75 -5.34
N LEU A 299 12.72 -3.15 -6.34
CA LEU A 299 12.62 -3.53 -7.75
C LEU A 299 13.99 -3.85 -8.37
N ALA A 300 15.03 -3.93 -7.53
CA ALA A 300 16.39 -4.28 -7.96
C ALA A 300 16.46 -5.69 -8.59
N LYS A 301 15.45 -6.53 -8.35
CA LYS A 301 15.26 -7.84 -8.97
C LYS A 301 14.78 -7.82 -10.43
N LEU A 302 14.68 -6.66 -11.08
CA LEU A 302 14.27 -6.59 -12.48
C LEU A 302 15.20 -7.43 -13.37
N ASP A 303 14.62 -8.42 -14.06
CA ASP A 303 15.32 -9.30 -14.97
C ASP A 303 15.54 -8.61 -16.32
N LEU A 304 16.73 -8.05 -16.49
CA LEU A 304 17.13 -7.38 -17.72
C LEU A 304 17.27 -8.32 -18.92
N ALA A 305 17.51 -9.61 -18.70
CA ALA A 305 17.66 -10.58 -19.79
C ALA A 305 16.31 -10.94 -20.43
N ASN A 306 15.22 -10.80 -19.67
CA ASN A 306 13.85 -11.06 -20.11
C ASN A 306 13.01 -9.79 -20.30
N SER A 307 13.65 -8.63 -20.23
CA SER A 307 13.09 -7.32 -20.54
C SER A 307 13.33 -6.93 -22.00
N CYS A 308 12.52 -6.01 -22.53
CA CYS A 308 12.77 -5.41 -23.84
C CYS A 308 14.06 -4.57 -23.83
N GLY A 309 14.54 -4.20 -25.03
CA GLY A 309 15.71 -3.33 -25.17
C GLY A 309 15.58 -1.98 -24.47
N VAL A 310 14.35 -1.48 -24.30
CA VAL A 310 14.01 -0.34 -23.45
C VAL A 310 13.11 -0.84 -22.30
N TYR A 311 13.60 -0.71 -21.07
CA TYR A 311 12.95 -1.26 -19.87
C TYR A 311 12.83 -0.25 -18.72
N ALA A 312 13.72 0.75 -18.67
CA ALA A 312 13.81 1.73 -17.59
C ALA A 312 12.98 2.98 -17.88
N PRO A 313 12.59 3.76 -16.85
CA PRO A 313 11.80 4.96 -17.04
C PRO A 313 12.46 5.97 -17.97
N CYS A 314 11.62 6.60 -18.77
CA CYS A 314 11.96 7.60 -19.77
C CYS A 314 12.91 8.71 -19.29
N ALA A 315 12.68 9.24 -18.08
CA ALA A 315 13.54 10.24 -17.46
C ALA A 315 15.00 9.77 -17.35
N LYS A 316 15.23 8.53 -16.89
CA LYS A 316 16.56 7.93 -16.79
C LYS A 316 17.17 7.67 -18.17
N ALA A 317 16.36 7.26 -19.14
CA ALA A 317 16.81 7.06 -20.52
C ALA A 317 17.25 8.37 -21.21
N ARG A 318 16.71 9.52 -20.79
CA ARG A 318 17.02 10.86 -21.34
C ARG A 318 18.11 11.64 -20.59
N GLY A 319 18.60 11.10 -19.46
CA GLY A 319 19.65 11.71 -18.64
C GLY A 319 19.13 12.45 -17.40
N PRO A 320 20.03 12.86 -16.49
CA PRO A 320 19.69 13.34 -15.13
C PRO A 320 18.83 14.62 -15.10
N ASP A 321 18.76 15.38 -16.19
CA ASP A 321 18.04 16.65 -16.27
C ASP A 321 16.60 16.53 -16.80
N ALA A 322 16.14 15.32 -17.15
CA ALA A 322 14.85 15.11 -17.81
C ALA A 322 13.62 15.30 -16.88
N GLY A 323 13.82 15.49 -15.58
CA GLY A 323 12.76 15.54 -14.56
C GLY A 323 12.07 14.18 -14.35
N VAL A 324 11.38 13.98 -13.24
CA VAL A 324 10.60 12.75 -12.98
C VAL A 324 9.28 12.85 -13.74
N ILE A 325 9.26 12.34 -14.98
CA ILE A 325 8.08 12.38 -15.85
C ILE A 325 7.34 11.03 -15.93
N ASP A 326 7.99 9.92 -15.57
CA ASP A 326 7.47 8.58 -15.84
C ASP A 326 7.77 7.68 -14.64
N SER A 327 6.74 7.34 -13.87
CA SER A 327 6.82 6.47 -12.69
C SER A 327 5.70 5.42 -12.69
N HIS A 328 4.85 5.43 -13.71
CA HIS A 328 3.63 4.63 -13.72
C HIS A 328 3.97 3.14 -13.72
N GLY A 329 4.87 2.70 -14.60
CA GLY A 329 5.37 1.33 -14.66
C GLY A 329 6.10 0.91 -13.39
N THR A 330 6.84 1.82 -12.77
CA THR A 330 7.52 1.57 -11.49
C THR A 330 6.51 1.34 -10.36
N ASN A 331 5.45 2.13 -10.29
CA ASN A 331 4.37 1.96 -9.33
C ASN A 331 3.59 0.66 -9.58
N CYS A 332 3.27 0.35 -10.84
CA CYS A 332 2.61 -0.91 -11.22
C CYS A 332 3.46 -2.13 -10.86
N ALA A 333 4.77 -2.07 -11.11
CA ALA A 333 5.71 -3.11 -10.73
C ALA A 333 5.77 -3.31 -9.21
N ALA A 334 5.80 -2.21 -8.44
CA ALA A 334 5.81 -2.25 -6.98
C ALA A 334 4.52 -2.88 -6.42
N ILE A 335 3.35 -2.48 -6.92
CA ILE A 335 2.06 -3.08 -6.50
C ILE A 335 2.05 -4.58 -6.82
N ALA A 336 2.52 -4.97 -7.99
CA ALA A 336 2.53 -6.38 -8.39
C ALA A 336 3.49 -7.22 -7.54
N ALA A 337 4.73 -6.74 -7.37
CA ALA A 337 5.83 -7.57 -6.89
C ALA A 337 6.99 -6.77 -6.26
N ALA A 338 6.77 -5.64 -5.58
CA ALA A 338 7.81 -5.09 -4.70
C ALA A 338 8.31 -6.17 -3.73
N ASP A 339 9.63 -6.28 -3.58
CA ASP A 339 10.26 -7.21 -2.64
C ASP A 339 9.81 -6.95 -1.20
N SER A 340 9.82 -8.00 -0.39
CA SER A 340 9.71 -7.87 1.06
C SER A 340 11.11 -7.82 1.66
N ASN A 341 11.61 -6.61 1.90
CA ASN A 341 13.04 -6.36 2.15
C ASN A 341 13.29 -5.23 3.16
N SER A 342 12.29 -4.86 3.96
CA SER A 342 12.36 -3.76 4.95
C SER A 342 12.52 -2.37 4.33
N ALA A 343 12.35 -2.24 3.01
CA ALA A 343 12.29 -0.96 2.32
C ALA A 343 10.86 -0.72 1.83
N CYS A 344 10.40 0.53 1.88
CA CYS A 344 9.12 0.92 1.31
C CYS A 344 7.96 -0.02 1.70
N GLY A 345 7.21 -0.55 0.73
CA GLY A 345 6.05 -1.42 0.96
C GLY A 345 6.33 -2.81 0.40
N VAL A 346 5.27 -3.61 0.20
CA VAL A 346 5.39 -4.95 -0.38
C VAL A 346 4.39 -5.13 -1.52
N GLY A 347 4.79 -5.87 -2.55
CA GLY A 347 3.88 -6.23 -3.64
C GLY A 347 2.95 -7.38 -3.26
N VAL A 348 1.94 -7.64 -4.09
CA VAL A 348 1.06 -8.80 -3.91
C VAL A 348 1.85 -10.13 -4.00
N ALA A 349 2.83 -10.19 -4.90
CA ALA A 349 3.68 -11.34 -5.15
C ALA A 349 5.16 -10.98 -4.96
N PRO A 350 5.64 -10.78 -3.72
CA PRO A 350 6.99 -10.29 -3.45
C PRO A 350 8.10 -11.27 -3.88
N GLY A 351 7.81 -12.56 -4.04
CA GLY A 351 8.75 -13.55 -4.58
C GLY A 351 8.76 -13.64 -6.11
N ALA A 352 7.85 -12.97 -6.82
CA ALA A 352 7.81 -13.00 -8.29
C ALA A 352 8.97 -12.21 -8.90
N GLY A 353 9.50 -12.69 -10.02
CA GLY A 353 10.43 -11.95 -10.87
C GLY A 353 9.69 -10.88 -11.68
N ILE A 354 10.38 -9.78 -12.00
CA ILE A 354 9.83 -8.69 -12.81
C ILE A 354 10.66 -8.53 -14.08
N ALA A 355 10.02 -8.37 -15.22
CA ALA A 355 10.62 -7.89 -16.47
C ALA A 355 9.86 -6.63 -16.94
N SER A 356 10.45 -5.84 -17.82
CA SER A 356 9.82 -4.61 -18.30
C SER A 356 9.96 -4.43 -19.81
N CYS A 357 8.89 -3.95 -20.43
CA CYS A 357 8.87 -3.50 -21.81
C CYS A 357 8.23 -2.13 -21.88
N VAL A 358 9.03 -1.13 -22.24
CA VAL A 358 8.55 0.23 -22.43
C VAL A 358 7.65 0.30 -23.68
N GLN A 359 6.47 0.89 -23.57
CA GLN A 359 5.46 0.91 -24.65
C GLN A 359 5.50 2.23 -25.45
N SER A 360 4.99 2.22 -26.68
CA SER A 360 5.16 3.32 -27.66
C SER A 360 4.46 4.63 -27.30
N PHE A 361 3.58 4.65 -26.29
CA PHE A 361 3.01 5.88 -25.75
C PHE A 361 4.00 6.65 -24.87
N SER A 362 5.00 5.95 -24.32
CA SER A 362 6.16 6.59 -23.74
C SER A 362 7.03 7.15 -24.86
N ASN A 363 7.51 8.37 -24.68
CA ASN A 363 8.26 9.11 -25.69
C ASN A 363 9.73 8.62 -25.82
N CYS A 364 10.05 7.42 -25.31
CA CYS A 364 11.40 6.86 -25.23
C CYS A 364 11.56 5.52 -25.93
N ASP A 365 10.48 4.86 -26.34
CA ASP A 365 10.56 3.72 -27.24
C ASP A 365 9.72 3.92 -28.51
N PRO A 366 10.29 4.53 -29.57
CA PRO A 366 9.63 4.61 -30.87
C PRO A 366 9.54 3.25 -31.58
N ALA A 367 10.13 2.18 -31.02
CA ALA A 367 10.23 0.84 -31.58
C ALA A 367 9.43 -0.22 -30.80
N ALA A 368 8.69 0.17 -29.75
CA ALA A 368 7.76 -0.73 -29.07
C ALA A 368 6.80 -1.32 -30.12
N SER A 369 6.93 -2.63 -30.31
CA SER A 369 6.28 -3.40 -31.37
C SER A 369 5.16 -4.26 -30.79
N GLU A 370 4.28 -4.80 -31.64
CA GLU A 370 3.22 -5.74 -31.23
C GLU A 370 3.76 -6.94 -30.41
N ASP A 371 5.05 -7.26 -30.56
CA ASP A 371 5.70 -8.35 -29.83
C ASP A 371 6.05 -7.98 -28.37
N SER A 372 5.97 -6.71 -27.97
CA SER A 372 6.28 -6.26 -26.60
C SER A 372 5.38 -6.93 -25.56
N LEU A 373 4.08 -7.03 -25.84
CA LEU A 373 3.07 -7.61 -24.94
C LEU A 373 3.29 -9.10 -24.65
N THR A 374 4.05 -9.78 -25.51
CA THR A 374 4.35 -11.21 -25.40
C THR A 374 5.85 -11.49 -25.41
N HIS A 375 6.65 -10.47 -25.09
CA HIS A 375 8.10 -10.57 -25.09
C HIS A 375 8.52 -11.71 -24.17
N ASN A 376 9.36 -12.63 -24.69
CA ASN A 376 9.79 -13.84 -24.01
C ASN A 376 8.66 -14.58 -23.28
N TYR A 377 7.48 -14.77 -23.91
CA TYR A 377 6.30 -15.43 -23.33
C TYR A 377 6.52 -16.85 -22.76
N ASN A 378 7.66 -17.48 -23.08
CA ASN A 378 8.10 -18.76 -22.54
C ASN A 378 8.81 -18.64 -21.17
N VAL A 379 9.11 -17.42 -20.74
CA VAL A 379 9.64 -17.07 -19.41
C VAL A 379 8.71 -16.11 -18.69
N ASN A 380 8.25 -15.05 -19.37
CA ASN A 380 7.31 -14.08 -18.84
C ASN A 380 5.89 -14.68 -18.82
N ASP A 381 5.46 -15.15 -17.65
CA ASP A 381 4.23 -15.91 -17.46
C ASP A 381 2.98 -15.02 -17.47
N ILE A 382 3.10 -13.81 -16.93
CA ILE A 382 2.03 -12.81 -16.82
C ILE A 382 2.48 -11.55 -17.53
N SER A 383 1.59 -10.99 -18.36
CA SER A 383 1.80 -9.70 -19.03
C SER A 383 0.83 -8.69 -18.42
N SER A 384 1.36 -7.67 -17.75
CA SER A 384 0.60 -6.60 -17.10
C SER A 384 0.69 -5.34 -17.93
N ASN A 385 -0.44 -4.66 -18.12
CA ASN A 385 -0.58 -3.46 -18.95
C ASN A 385 -1.67 -2.55 -18.37
N SER A 386 -1.50 -1.23 -18.52
CA SER A 386 -2.35 -0.22 -17.88
C SER A 386 -2.83 0.86 -18.83
#